data_AF-A0A954S272-F1
#
_entry.id   AF-A0A954S272-F1
#
_cell.length_a   1.000
_cell.length_b   1.000
_cell.length_c   1.000
_cell.angle_alpha   90.00
_cell.angle_beta   90.00
_cell.angle_gamma   90.00
#
_symmetry.space_group_name_H-M   'P 1'
#
loop_
_entity.id
_entity.type
_entity.pdbx_description
1 polymer ?
#
loop_
_entity_poly.entity_id
_entity_poly.type
_entity_poly.pdbx_seq_one_letter_code
_entity_poly.pdbx_strand_id
1 'polypeptide(L)'
;MGLRPTCSYSTSYPFRRMSHSGRLLLLALAICGMRTAVVSAQQYTRLPFANDYLDANGELDERKVATIKRNKMSALTSSTPIGDAERAALDSWYKGYQFRLLTRLEGENQLPEICGEILKDFSQIRLPEIRQYLLTMTTSTMEVIAGGAFSPAARINAMHLIGALNSEERSTSNLVPTPYAGALGPLRRAIVDPKQLPGVRLAALVGMQRHVESQWAEGHQPMADNIANVLLNDMLTIVNSAAPDPAQKRGHDWVRMRALQTLVALDRIGQDDVVFKTLHRVAADENNEWFLRCAAAHCIGRLPLEQAKTIQPAAYATTVKLQGAMLAQLCRNEAERMKALQQLVEDRKLVYTGLVKEPMAMSSGPMAGGGEMMDDPAPSMEMEMDGPMGGMGGMGEMGGFGVPMKPRDVPIHLQDTGRRRLHFRATMIRDALTGIKGTPRKGLAGVVKADDDVKRLQDIDAAITTLMTDTAESGMPLDEIVKIYEQAAKSLEVIADVPPPAAAPAPAVPGVPVPGAPVPGPAAPIPGAPVPGAPAAPVPGAPAAPVPGAPAAPVPGAPAVPGAPAAPVPGAPAAPVPGAPAVPAP
;
A
#
# COMPACT_ATOMS: atom_id res chain seq x y z
N MET A 1 2.81 2.78 48.86
CA MET A 1 1.52 2.96 48.17
C MET A 1 1.75 3.87 46.98
N GLY A 2 1.79 3.29 45.79
CA GLY A 2 2.32 3.92 44.58
C GLY A 2 1.29 4.80 43.87
N LEU A 3 1.67 6.05 43.67
CA LEU A 3 1.00 6.98 42.76
C LEU A 3 1.45 6.63 41.34
N ARG A 4 0.49 6.20 40.50
CA ARG A 4 0.70 6.11 39.05
C ARG A 4 0.76 7.54 38.49
N PRO A 5 1.78 7.91 37.71
CA PRO A 5 1.78 9.19 37.02
C PRO A 5 0.80 9.12 35.85
N THR A 6 -0.17 10.03 35.85
CA THR A 6 -1.04 10.32 34.70
C THR A 6 -0.19 11.02 33.63
N CYS A 7 0.35 10.24 32.70
CA CYS A 7 0.88 10.78 31.44
C CYS A 7 -0.30 11.26 30.60
N SER A 8 -0.53 12.56 30.59
CA SER A 8 -1.35 13.25 29.60
C SER A 8 -0.70 13.04 28.23
N TYR A 9 -1.27 12.11 27.46
CA TYR A 9 -0.99 11.94 26.04
C TYR A 9 -1.46 13.20 25.30
N SER A 10 -0.59 14.20 25.16
CA SER A 10 -0.73 15.24 24.14
C SER A 10 -0.31 14.65 22.80
N THR A 11 -1.13 13.73 22.29
CA THR A 11 -1.09 13.31 20.90
C THR A 11 -1.74 14.41 20.08
N SER A 12 -0.93 15.34 19.59
CA SER A 12 -1.28 16.17 18.45
C SER A 12 -1.48 15.26 17.22
N TYR A 13 -2.63 14.59 17.13
CA TYR A 13 -3.01 13.76 15.99
C TYR A 13 -3.34 14.66 14.79
N PRO A 14 -2.60 14.59 13.67
CA PRO A 14 -2.89 15.37 12.49
C PRO A 14 -3.95 14.65 11.64
N PHE A 15 -5.11 14.30 12.22
CA PHE A 15 -6.18 13.60 11.49
C PHE A 15 -7.13 14.55 10.72
N ARG A 16 -6.80 15.85 10.66
CA ARG A 16 -7.58 16.85 9.90
C ARG A 16 -7.10 17.11 8.47
N ARG A 17 -6.04 16.42 8.03
CA ARG A 17 -5.74 16.26 6.61
C ARG A 17 -5.84 14.76 6.33
N MET A 18 -6.71 14.33 5.41
CA MET A 18 -6.23 13.26 4.51
C MET A 18 -4.90 13.80 4.00
N SER A 19 -3.77 13.24 4.46
CA SER A 19 -2.49 13.75 4.01
C SER A 19 -2.53 13.69 2.48
N HIS A 20 -2.03 14.73 1.82
CA HIS A 20 -1.91 14.69 0.36
C HIS A 20 -1.19 13.42 -0.12
N SER A 21 -0.40 12.76 0.76
CA SER A 21 0.14 11.42 0.60
C SER A 21 -0.91 10.34 0.27
N GLY A 22 -2.12 10.38 0.83
CA GLY A 22 -3.21 9.44 0.49
C GLY A 22 -3.82 9.71 -0.89
N ARG A 23 -3.94 10.99 -1.29
CA ARG A 23 -4.41 11.39 -2.63
C ARG A 23 -3.34 11.18 -3.72
N LEU A 24 -2.06 11.34 -3.38
CA LEU A 24 -0.93 11.07 -4.25
C LEU A 24 -0.63 9.58 -4.37
N LEU A 25 -0.88 8.77 -3.34
CA LEU A 25 -0.87 7.31 -3.44
C LEU A 25 -1.94 6.83 -4.43
N LEU A 26 -3.14 7.44 -4.40
CA LEU A 26 -4.20 7.18 -5.39
C LEU A 26 -3.74 7.54 -6.82
N LEU A 27 -3.03 8.67 -7.01
CA LEU A 27 -2.52 9.08 -8.31
C LEU A 27 -1.37 8.19 -8.81
N ALA A 28 -0.41 7.84 -7.94
CA ALA A 28 0.73 6.99 -8.28
C ALA A 28 0.31 5.55 -8.58
N LEU A 29 -0.69 5.02 -7.86
CA LEU A 29 -1.27 3.70 -8.16
C LEU A 29 -2.07 3.69 -9.46
N ALA A 30 -2.76 4.78 -9.78
CA ALA A 30 -3.42 4.93 -11.07
C ALA A 30 -2.39 4.96 -12.23
N ILE A 31 -1.30 5.71 -12.09
CA ILE A 31 -0.26 5.82 -13.14
C ILE A 31 0.53 4.52 -13.31
N CYS A 32 0.93 3.85 -12.23
CA CYS A 32 1.67 2.57 -12.31
C CYS A 32 0.82 1.42 -12.87
N GLY A 33 -0.50 1.46 -12.68
CA GLY A 33 -1.42 0.47 -13.26
C GLY A 33 -1.69 0.66 -14.75
N MET A 34 -1.47 1.86 -15.30
CA MET A 34 -1.87 2.19 -16.68
C MET A 34 -0.79 1.96 -17.75
N ARG A 35 0.51 1.85 -17.40
CA ARG A 35 1.59 1.81 -18.40
C ARG A 35 2.00 0.41 -18.92
N THR A 36 1.63 -0.68 -18.25
CA THR A 36 2.02 -2.04 -18.67
C THR A 36 0.91 -2.86 -19.34
N ALA A 37 -0.30 -2.31 -19.44
CA ALA A 37 -1.33 -2.88 -20.28
C ALA A 37 -1.39 -2.07 -21.58
N VAL A 38 -0.78 -2.59 -22.65
CA VAL A 38 -1.35 -2.36 -23.99
C VAL A 38 -2.73 -3.01 -23.92
N VAL A 39 -3.72 -2.20 -23.56
CA VAL A 39 -5.10 -2.60 -23.34
C VAL A 39 -5.63 -3.13 -24.66
N SER A 40 -5.56 -4.45 -24.87
CA SER A 40 -6.65 -5.12 -25.56
C SER A 40 -7.91 -4.62 -24.87
N ALA A 41 -8.86 -4.03 -25.61
CA ALA A 41 -10.08 -3.43 -25.08
C ALA A 41 -10.88 -4.40 -24.19
N GLN A 42 -10.43 -4.61 -22.95
CA GLN A 42 -11.10 -5.44 -21.99
C GLN A 42 -12.35 -4.66 -21.62
N GLN A 43 -13.49 -5.21 -22.04
CA GLN A 43 -14.79 -4.70 -21.69
C GLN A 43 -14.95 -4.90 -20.18
N TYR A 44 -14.62 -3.89 -19.39
CA TYR A 44 -14.93 -3.87 -17.98
C TYR A 44 -16.45 -3.87 -17.80
N THR A 45 -16.91 -4.62 -16.81
CA THR A 45 -18.31 -4.65 -16.41
C THR A 45 -18.73 -3.25 -15.99
N ARG A 46 -19.89 -2.79 -16.49
CA ARG A 46 -20.51 -1.53 -16.09
C ARG A 46 -21.91 -1.82 -15.59
N LEU A 47 -22.26 -1.28 -14.44
CA LEU A 47 -23.63 -1.39 -13.95
C LEU A 47 -24.48 -0.30 -14.64
N PRO A 48 -25.55 -0.65 -15.38
CA PRO A 48 -26.43 0.34 -15.99
C PRO A 48 -27.19 1.09 -14.90
N PHE A 49 -27.46 2.39 -15.05
CA PHE A 49 -28.30 3.11 -14.09
C PHE A 49 -29.69 2.46 -13.99
N ALA A 50 -30.34 2.54 -12.83
CA ALA A 50 -31.72 2.10 -12.74
C ALA A 50 -32.61 2.97 -13.65
N ASN A 51 -33.68 2.39 -14.20
CA ASN A 51 -34.56 3.07 -15.17
C ASN A 51 -35.16 4.37 -14.60
N ASP A 52 -35.31 4.47 -13.29
CA ASP A 52 -35.81 5.67 -12.60
C ASP A 52 -34.89 6.90 -12.76
N TYR A 53 -33.66 6.72 -13.24
CA TYR A 53 -32.70 7.79 -13.52
C TYR A 53 -32.64 8.20 -14.98
N LEU A 54 -33.31 7.45 -15.85
CA LEU A 54 -33.18 7.62 -17.29
C LEU A 54 -34.39 8.37 -17.87
N ASP A 55 -34.17 9.19 -18.87
CA ASP A 55 -35.21 9.81 -19.67
C ASP A 55 -35.81 8.82 -20.69
N ALA A 56 -36.69 9.28 -21.57
CA ALA A 56 -37.28 8.44 -22.61
C ALA A 56 -36.26 7.91 -23.63
N ASN A 57 -35.08 8.53 -23.72
CA ASN A 57 -34.00 8.16 -24.63
C ASN A 57 -32.97 7.23 -23.96
N GLY A 58 -33.11 6.93 -22.66
CA GLY A 58 -32.13 6.16 -21.91
C GLY A 58 -30.93 6.99 -21.42
N GLU A 59 -31.00 8.32 -21.53
CA GLU A 59 -29.99 9.26 -21.03
C GLU A 59 -30.28 9.66 -19.59
N LEU A 60 -29.28 10.14 -18.87
CA LEU A 60 -29.45 10.51 -17.46
C LEU A 60 -30.33 11.78 -17.32
N ASP A 61 -31.47 11.66 -16.64
CA ASP A 61 -32.35 12.80 -16.35
C ASP A 61 -31.90 13.50 -15.06
N GLU A 62 -31.21 14.63 -15.20
CA GLU A 62 -30.71 15.43 -14.08
C GLU A 62 -31.81 15.86 -13.10
N ARG A 63 -33.06 16.06 -13.56
CA ARG A 63 -34.18 16.45 -12.69
C ARG A 63 -34.60 15.29 -11.80
N LYS A 64 -34.59 14.06 -12.34
CA LYS A 64 -34.83 12.84 -11.56
C LYS A 64 -33.70 12.60 -10.55
N VAL A 65 -32.45 12.74 -10.98
CA VAL A 65 -31.28 12.65 -10.09
C VAL A 65 -31.38 13.64 -8.93
N ALA A 66 -31.68 14.91 -9.20
CA ALA A 66 -31.82 15.94 -8.17
C ALA A 66 -32.98 15.66 -7.20
N THR A 67 -34.08 15.09 -7.69
CA THR A 67 -35.22 14.70 -6.85
C THR A 67 -34.86 13.54 -5.92
N ILE A 68 -34.21 12.50 -6.44
CA ILE A 68 -33.81 11.35 -5.62
C ILE A 68 -32.72 11.77 -4.62
N LYS A 69 -31.79 12.66 -5.01
CA LYS A 69 -30.79 13.24 -4.08
C LYS A 69 -31.46 13.94 -2.89
N ARG A 70 -32.53 14.71 -3.12
CA ARG A 70 -33.32 15.35 -2.06
C ARG A 70 -34.01 14.32 -1.15
N ASN A 71 -34.61 13.27 -1.73
CA ASN A 71 -35.26 12.21 -0.96
C ASN A 71 -34.26 11.46 -0.07
N LYS A 72 -33.07 11.14 -0.61
CA LYS A 72 -31.95 10.57 0.16
C LYS A 72 -31.56 11.47 1.32
N MET A 73 -31.40 12.78 1.09
CA MET A 73 -31.06 13.71 2.16
C MET A 73 -32.11 13.73 3.27
N SER A 74 -33.40 13.74 2.90
CA SER A 74 -34.50 13.63 3.86
C SER A 74 -34.40 12.34 4.68
N ALA A 75 -34.11 11.21 4.04
CA ALA A 75 -33.95 9.92 4.71
C ALA A 75 -32.75 9.92 5.68
N LEU A 76 -31.57 10.40 5.27
CA LEU A 76 -30.36 10.42 6.12
C LEU A 76 -30.55 11.27 7.40
N THR A 77 -31.28 12.37 7.29
CA THR A 77 -31.52 13.30 8.41
C THR A 77 -32.81 13.02 9.18
N SER A 78 -33.52 11.93 8.85
CA SER A 78 -34.76 11.58 9.51
C SER A 78 -34.56 11.40 11.01
N SER A 79 -35.55 11.84 11.78
CA SER A 79 -35.64 11.62 13.23
C SER A 79 -36.52 10.43 13.58
N THR A 80 -37.17 9.80 12.60
CA THR A 80 -38.01 8.61 12.80
C THR A 80 -37.21 7.34 12.54
N PRO A 81 -37.50 6.24 13.25
CA PRO A 81 -36.91 4.93 12.94
C PRO A 81 -37.04 4.57 11.46
N ILE A 82 -36.05 3.87 10.92
CA ILE A 82 -35.97 3.55 9.49
C ILE A 82 -37.15 2.67 9.02
N GLY A 83 -38.07 3.26 8.26
CA GLY A 83 -39.18 2.58 7.61
C GLY A 83 -38.88 2.20 6.16
N ASP A 84 -39.90 1.67 5.47
CA ASP A 84 -39.77 1.24 4.07
C ASP A 84 -39.51 2.42 3.12
N ALA A 85 -40.08 3.59 3.41
CA ALA A 85 -39.89 4.80 2.62
C ALA A 85 -38.43 5.29 2.67
N GLU A 86 -37.81 5.33 3.85
CA GLU A 86 -36.40 5.70 4.00
C GLU A 86 -35.49 4.66 3.33
N ARG A 87 -35.77 3.36 3.49
CA ARG A 87 -35.01 2.29 2.81
C ARG A 87 -35.10 2.42 1.30
N ALA A 88 -36.29 2.66 0.75
CA ALA A 88 -36.49 2.85 -0.68
C ALA A 88 -35.75 4.08 -1.21
N ALA A 89 -35.76 5.20 -0.48
CA ALA A 89 -35.02 6.40 -0.87
C ALA A 89 -33.50 6.18 -0.87
N LEU A 90 -32.97 5.50 0.14
CA LEU A 90 -31.55 5.15 0.23
C LEU A 90 -31.14 4.13 -0.85
N ASP A 91 -31.95 3.09 -1.05
CA ASP A 91 -31.71 2.08 -2.09
C ASP A 91 -31.71 2.69 -3.49
N SER A 92 -32.70 3.53 -3.78
CA SER A 92 -32.79 4.25 -5.05
C SER A 92 -31.49 5.03 -5.28
N TRP A 93 -31.10 5.90 -4.34
CA TRP A 93 -29.88 6.71 -4.47
C TRP A 93 -28.60 5.89 -4.58
N TYR A 94 -28.31 5.02 -3.62
CA TYR A 94 -27.01 4.35 -3.56
C TYR A 94 -26.92 3.19 -4.55
N LYS A 95 -27.88 2.26 -4.56
CA LYS A 95 -27.86 1.10 -5.46
C LYS A 95 -28.27 1.47 -6.88
N GLY A 96 -29.18 2.42 -7.06
CA GLY A 96 -29.67 2.83 -8.37
C GLY A 96 -28.76 3.80 -9.12
N TYR A 97 -28.01 4.64 -8.38
CA TYR A 97 -27.18 5.70 -8.96
C TYR A 97 -25.74 5.73 -8.45
N GLN A 98 -25.48 6.10 -7.20
CA GLN A 98 -24.13 6.48 -6.73
C GLN A 98 -23.12 5.33 -6.88
N PHE A 99 -23.48 4.11 -6.48
CA PHE A 99 -22.58 2.95 -6.61
C PHE A 99 -22.39 2.51 -8.07
N ARG A 100 -23.37 2.77 -8.93
CA ARG A 100 -23.25 2.46 -10.36
C ARG A 100 -22.34 3.45 -11.06
N LEU A 101 -22.41 4.72 -10.68
CA LEU A 101 -21.52 5.76 -11.18
C LEU A 101 -20.04 5.42 -10.92
N LEU A 102 -19.72 4.80 -9.78
CA LEU A 102 -18.35 4.31 -9.49
C LEU A 102 -17.83 3.28 -10.50
N THR A 103 -18.70 2.55 -11.20
CA THR A 103 -18.32 1.48 -12.14
C THR A 103 -18.16 1.94 -13.58
N ARG A 104 -18.38 3.24 -13.85
CA ARG A 104 -18.49 3.79 -15.20
C ARG A 104 -17.30 4.67 -15.55
N LEU A 105 -16.93 4.68 -16.83
CA LEU A 105 -15.82 5.51 -17.33
C LEU A 105 -16.12 7.01 -17.21
N GLU A 106 -17.39 7.41 -17.37
CA GLU A 106 -17.76 8.82 -17.27
C GLU A 106 -17.48 9.39 -15.86
N GLY A 107 -17.51 8.53 -14.84
CA GLY A 107 -17.21 8.87 -13.45
C GLY A 107 -15.75 8.64 -13.05
N GLU A 108 -14.87 8.13 -13.92
CA GLU A 108 -13.52 7.69 -13.54
C GLU A 108 -12.67 8.86 -13.00
N ASN A 109 -12.78 10.03 -13.61
CA ASN A 109 -12.10 11.25 -13.16
C ASN A 109 -12.74 11.88 -11.90
N GLN A 110 -13.91 11.38 -11.49
CA GLN A 110 -14.69 11.88 -10.35
C GLN A 110 -14.74 10.86 -9.19
N LEU A 111 -14.03 9.73 -9.29
CA LEU A 111 -14.07 8.68 -8.26
C LEU A 111 -13.73 9.20 -6.86
N PRO A 112 -12.71 10.06 -6.65
CA PRO A 112 -12.44 10.64 -5.34
C PRO A 112 -13.60 11.46 -4.80
N GLU A 113 -14.26 12.27 -5.65
CA GLU A 113 -15.41 13.10 -5.30
C GLU A 113 -16.61 12.22 -4.93
N ILE A 114 -16.91 11.19 -5.74
CA ILE A 114 -18.01 10.25 -5.49
C ILE A 114 -17.80 9.52 -4.15
N CYS A 115 -16.60 9.03 -3.87
CA CYS A 115 -16.27 8.40 -2.59
C CYS A 115 -16.36 9.40 -1.43
N GLY A 116 -15.89 10.63 -1.64
CA GLY A 116 -15.98 11.72 -0.67
C GLY A 116 -17.43 12.10 -0.34
N GLU A 117 -18.32 12.13 -1.33
CA GLU A 117 -19.75 12.36 -1.11
C GLU A 117 -20.39 11.24 -0.29
N ILE A 118 -20.07 9.97 -0.57
CA ILE A 118 -20.58 8.84 0.22
C ILE A 118 -20.13 8.95 1.69
N LEU A 119 -18.85 9.22 1.94
CA LEU A 119 -18.33 9.39 3.30
C LEU A 119 -18.91 10.63 4.00
N LYS A 120 -19.14 11.71 3.26
CA LYS A 120 -19.82 12.91 3.78
C LYS A 120 -21.25 12.58 4.20
N ASP A 121 -21.97 11.77 3.44
CA ASP A 121 -23.32 11.34 3.80
C ASP A 121 -23.33 10.55 5.13
N PHE A 122 -22.34 9.68 5.39
CA PHE A 122 -22.20 9.01 6.68
C PHE A 122 -22.06 9.99 7.85
N SER A 123 -21.40 11.12 7.67
CA SER A 123 -21.28 12.16 8.71
C SER A 123 -22.60 12.88 9.02
N GLN A 124 -23.61 12.77 8.16
CA GLN A 124 -24.90 13.44 8.29
C GLN A 124 -25.98 12.55 8.94
N ILE A 125 -25.72 11.25 9.05
CA ILE A 125 -26.67 10.29 9.60
C ILE A 125 -26.88 10.55 11.09
N ARG A 126 -28.14 10.75 11.48
CA ARG A 126 -28.55 11.00 12.87
C ARG A 126 -28.86 9.72 13.64
N LEU A 127 -29.45 8.73 12.98
CA LEU A 127 -29.94 7.52 13.62
C LEU A 127 -29.01 6.32 13.40
N PRO A 128 -28.68 5.54 14.46
CA PRO A 128 -27.83 4.36 14.34
C PRO A 128 -28.35 3.31 13.35
N GLU A 129 -29.67 3.14 13.24
CA GLU A 129 -30.30 2.14 12.37
C GLU A 129 -30.07 2.45 10.89
N ILE A 130 -30.18 3.74 10.52
CA ILE A 130 -29.87 4.21 9.16
C ILE A 130 -28.39 4.00 8.86
N ARG A 131 -27.52 4.30 9.83
CA ARG A 131 -26.08 4.09 9.69
C ARG A 131 -25.78 2.62 9.45
N GLN A 132 -26.29 1.72 10.28
CA GLN A 132 -26.06 0.29 10.15
C GLN A 132 -26.59 -0.26 8.81
N TYR A 133 -27.75 0.22 8.36
CA TYR A 133 -28.29 -0.12 7.05
C TYR A 133 -27.34 0.29 5.92
N LEU A 134 -26.89 1.54 5.93
CA LEU A 134 -25.99 2.07 4.89
C LEU A 134 -24.61 1.41 4.95
N LEU A 135 -24.08 1.12 6.14
CA LEU A 135 -22.81 0.39 6.32
C LEU A 135 -22.88 -1.00 5.69
N THR A 136 -23.95 -1.75 5.96
CA THR A 136 -24.16 -3.11 5.42
C THR A 136 -24.30 -3.07 3.90
N MET A 137 -25.12 -2.15 3.38
CA MET A 137 -25.35 -1.97 1.95
C MET A 137 -24.07 -1.55 1.20
N THR A 138 -23.32 -0.59 1.75
CA THR A 138 -22.08 -0.09 1.14
C THR A 138 -21.02 -1.18 1.14
N THR A 139 -20.81 -1.84 2.28
CA THR A 139 -19.78 -2.89 2.40
C THR A 139 -20.04 -4.05 1.43
N SER A 140 -21.28 -4.57 1.39
CA SER A 140 -21.64 -5.67 0.49
C SER A 140 -21.51 -5.30 -0.98
N THR A 141 -21.97 -4.11 -1.38
CA THR A 141 -21.88 -3.67 -2.78
C THR A 141 -20.44 -3.41 -3.20
N MET A 142 -19.66 -2.72 -2.36
CA MET A 142 -18.26 -2.42 -2.68
C MET A 142 -17.40 -3.68 -2.71
N GLU A 143 -17.73 -4.70 -1.92
CA GLU A 143 -17.02 -5.98 -1.97
C GLU A 143 -17.21 -6.66 -3.34
N VAL A 144 -18.44 -6.66 -3.87
CA VAL A 144 -18.73 -7.17 -5.22
C VAL A 144 -17.95 -6.37 -6.27
N ILE A 145 -17.90 -5.03 -6.14
CA ILE A 145 -17.15 -4.19 -7.09
C ILE A 145 -15.66 -4.49 -7.00
N ALA A 146 -15.06 -4.54 -5.80
CA ALA A 146 -13.64 -4.77 -5.62
C ALA A 146 -13.18 -6.16 -6.12
N GLY A 147 -14.01 -7.19 -5.93
CA GLY A 147 -13.74 -8.56 -6.39
C GLY A 147 -14.14 -8.87 -7.84
N GLY A 148 -14.96 -8.03 -8.47
CA GLY A 148 -15.54 -8.28 -9.78
C GLY A 148 -14.67 -7.85 -10.97
N ALA A 149 -15.20 -8.09 -12.18
CA ALA A 149 -14.58 -7.69 -13.45
C ALA A 149 -14.86 -6.22 -13.80
N PHE A 150 -14.62 -5.30 -12.86
CA PHE A 150 -14.77 -3.85 -13.02
C PHE A 150 -13.42 -3.19 -13.36
N SER A 151 -13.43 -1.90 -13.73
CA SER A 151 -12.19 -1.17 -14.00
C SER A 151 -11.27 -1.18 -12.76
N PRO A 152 -9.93 -1.20 -12.93
CA PRO A 152 -9.00 -1.15 -11.81
C PRO A 152 -9.26 0.04 -10.87
N ALA A 153 -9.57 1.21 -11.41
CA ALA A 153 -9.88 2.41 -10.64
C ALA A 153 -11.12 2.22 -9.76
N ALA A 154 -12.21 1.67 -10.30
CA ALA A 154 -13.43 1.39 -9.55
C ALA A 154 -13.18 0.39 -8.40
N ARG A 155 -12.43 -0.69 -8.69
CA ARG A 155 -12.10 -1.73 -7.70
C ARG A 155 -11.28 -1.18 -6.53
N ILE A 156 -10.26 -0.38 -6.83
CA ILE A 156 -9.39 0.25 -5.84
C ILE A 156 -10.19 1.21 -4.96
N ASN A 157 -11.01 2.08 -5.55
CA ASN A 157 -11.84 3.03 -4.82
C ASN A 157 -12.91 2.34 -3.97
N ALA A 158 -13.54 1.28 -4.47
CA ALA A 158 -14.50 0.48 -3.70
C ALA A 158 -13.85 -0.11 -2.44
N MET A 159 -12.63 -0.65 -2.56
CA MET A 159 -11.89 -1.18 -1.41
C MET A 159 -11.43 -0.09 -0.44
N HIS A 160 -11.01 1.07 -0.93
CA HIS A 160 -10.75 2.24 -0.08
C HIS A 160 -11.99 2.69 0.68
N LEU A 161 -13.15 2.71 0.02
CA LEU A 161 -14.41 3.08 0.65
C LEU A 161 -14.75 2.11 1.79
N ILE A 162 -14.63 0.80 1.59
CA ILE A 162 -14.78 -0.21 2.66
C ILE A 162 -13.85 0.11 3.84
N GLY A 163 -12.56 0.35 3.57
CA GLY A 163 -11.57 0.67 4.60
C GLY A 163 -11.78 2.02 5.29
N ALA A 164 -12.59 2.92 4.71
CA ALA A 164 -12.88 4.25 5.22
C ALA A 164 -14.18 4.33 6.06
N LEU A 165 -15.00 3.28 6.07
CA LEU A 165 -16.26 3.25 6.83
C LEU A 165 -16.06 3.36 8.35
N ASN A 166 -17.04 3.96 9.03
CA ASN A 166 -17.08 4.13 10.49
C ASN A 166 -18.38 3.59 11.09
N SER A 167 -18.27 2.87 12.21
CA SER A 167 -19.43 2.63 13.06
C SER A 167 -19.83 3.91 13.79
N GLU A 168 -18.86 4.74 14.15
CA GLU A 168 -19.07 6.01 14.83
C GLU A 168 -18.26 7.11 14.15
N GLU A 169 -18.96 8.13 13.66
CA GLU A 169 -18.30 9.33 13.14
C GLU A 169 -17.82 10.20 14.29
N ARG A 170 -16.86 11.07 13.99
CA ARG A 170 -16.26 11.97 14.98
C ARG A 170 -17.33 12.79 15.71
N SER A 171 -17.65 12.39 16.94
CA SER A 171 -18.44 13.22 17.87
C SER A 171 -17.57 14.39 18.36
N THR A 172 -18.22 15.50 18.72
CA THR A 172 -17.61 16.81 19.01
C THR A 172 -16.24 16.75 19.72
N SER A 173 -15.25 17.44 19.12
CA SER A 173 -13.89 17.74 19.60
C SER A 173 -13.21 16.73 20.53
N ASN A 174 -12.64 15.67 19.94
CA ASN A 174 -11.32 15.05 20.25
C ASN A 174 -11.31 13.53 20.03
N LEU A 175 -12.47 12.90 19.91
CA LEU A 175 -12.55 11.47 19.64
C LEU A 175 -12.10 11.15 18.21
N VAL A 176 -11.38 10.04 18.06
CA VAL A 176 -11.02 9.45 16.75
C VAL A 176 -12.25 8.66 16.26
N PRO A 177 -12.62 8.72 14.96
CA PRO A 177 -13.69 7.88 14.43
C PRO A 177 -13.43 6.40 14.66
N THR A 178 -14.45 5.65 15.03
CA THR A 178 -14.36 4.19 15.23
C THR A 178 -14.57 3.46 13.91
N PRO A 179 -13.55 2.77 13.37
CA PRO A 179 -13.68 2.06 12.11
C PRO A 179 -14.75 0.97 12.17
N TYR A 180 -15.49 0.79 11.08
CA TYR A 180 -16.58 -0.17 11.02
C TYR A 180 -16.09 -1.63 11.07
N ALA A 181 -16.27 -2.33 12.18
CA ALA A 181 -15.77 -3.70 12.36
C ALA A 181 -16.20 -4.70 11.26
N GLY A 182 -17.38 -4.50 10.66
CA GLY A 182 -17.86 -5.33 9.54
C GLY A 182 -17.00 -5.24 8.27
N ALA A 183 -16.14 -4.22 8.14
CA ALA A 183 -15.19 -4.09 7.04
C ALA A 183 -13.99 -5.05 7.14
N LEU A 184 -13.65 -5.57 8.34
CA LEU A 184 -12.46 -6.42 8.54
C LEU A 184 -12.47 -7.68 7.69
N GLY A 185 -13.64 -8.33 7.54
CA GLY A 185 -13.79 -9.54 6.72
C GLY A 185 -13.46 -9.31 5.25
N PRO A 186 -14.15 -8.37 4.55
CA PRO A 186 -13.85 -8.01 3.18
C PRO A 186 -12.40 -7.53 2.97
N LEU A 187 -11.87 -6.69 3.87
CA LEU A 187 -10.49 -6.21 3.80
C LEU A 187 -9.51 -7.40 3.83
N ARG A 188 -9.67 -8.29 4.81
CA ARG A 188 -8.82 -9.49 4.95
C ARG A 188 -8.89 -10.38 3.72
N ARG A 189 -10.09 -10.68 3.21
CA ARG A 189 -10.28 -11.51 2.00
C ARG A 189 -9.51 -10.94 0.80
N ALA A 190 -9.62 -9.63 0.57
CA ALA A 190 -8.90 -8.98 -0.51
C ALA A 190 -7.37 -9.03 -0.34
N ILE A 191 -6.87 -8.91 0.90
CA ILE A 191 -5.44 -8.92 1.20
C ILE A 191 -4.79 -10.29 0.93
N VAL A 192 -5.45 -11.36 1.38
CA VAL A 192 -4.90 -12.73 1.33
C VAL A 192 -5.05 -13.41 -0.03
N ASP A 193 -5.93 -12.89 -0.91
CA ASP A 193 -6.08 -13.43 -2.26
C ASP A 193 -4.90 -13.02 -3.15
N PRO A 194 -4.03 -13.96 -3.57
CA PRO A 194 -2.89 -13.64 -4.43
C PRO A 194 -3.30 -13.27 -5.85
N LYS A 195 -4.53 -13.58 -6.29
CA LYS A 195 -5.07 -13.22 -7.61
C LYS A 195 -5.66 -11.81 -7.64
N GLN A 196 -5.82 -11.19 -6.47
CA GLN A 196 -6.34 -9.84 -6.37
C GLN A 196 -5.32 -8.83 -6.92
N LEU A 197 -5.82 -7.78 -7.58
CA LEU A 197 -4.99 -6.70 -8.12
C LEU A 197 -4.14 -6.08 -6.99
N PRO A 198 -2.81 -5.87 -7.18
CA PRO A 198 -1.97 -5.28 -6.14
C PRO A 198 -2.49 -3.95 -5.59
N GLY A 199 -3.09 -3.10 -6.43
CA GLY A 199 -3.73 -1.86 -6.00
C GLY A 199 -4.91 -2.07 -5.05
N VAL A 200 -5.73 -3.10 -5.28
CA VAL A 200 -6.86 -3.45 -4.39
C VAL A 200 -6.34 -4.02 -3.07
N ARG A 201 -5.32 -4.88 -3.11
CA ARG A 201 -4.65 -5.41 -1.91
C ARG A 201 -4.06 -4.28 -1.07
N LEU A 202 -3.43 -3.31 -1.70
CA LEU A 202 -2.85 -2.15 -1.03
C LEU A 202 -3.94 -1.24 -0.41
N ALA A 203 -5.04 -0.99 -1.13
CA ALA A 203 -6.19 -0.25 -0.59
C ALA A 203 -6.77 -0.95 0.65
N ALA A 204 -6.89 -2.29 0.60
CA ALA A 204 -7.34 -3.08 1.71
C ALA A 204 -6.38 -3.02 2.90
N LEU A 205 -5.07 -3.07 2.67
CA LEU A 205 -4.06 -2.91 3.73
C LEU A 205 -4.09 -1.53 4.37
N VAL A 206 -4.38 -0.46 3.61
CA VAL A 206 -4.58 0.89 4.18
C VAL A 206 -5.78 0.90 5.13
N GLY A 207 -6.90 0.30 4.73
CA GLY A 207 -8.06 0.12 5.62
C GLY A 207 -7.71 -0.72 6.86
N MET A 208 -7.02 -1.84 6.67
CA MET A 208 -6.61 -2.73 7.77
C MET A 208 -5.68 -2.02 8.77
N GLN A 209 -4.69 -1.28 8.28
CA GLN A 209 -3.78 -0.50 9.14
C GLN A 209 -4.56 0.50 9.98
N ARG A 210 -5.55 1.20 9.40
CA ARG A 210 -6.43 2.10 10.15
C ARG A 210 -7.18 1.39 11.27
N HIS A 211 -7.74 0.21 11.01
CA HIS A 211 -8.40 -0.60 12.05
C HIS A 211 -7.44 -0.95 13.21
N VAL A 212 -6.22 -1.34 12.87
CA VAL A 212 -5.18 -1.68 13.85
C VAL A 212 -4.72 -0.46 14.63
N GLU A 213 -4.57 0.70 14.00
CA GLU A 213 -4.10 1.92 14.68
C GLU A 213 -5.18 2.55 15.56
N SER A 214 -6.46 2.50 15.15
CA SER A 214 -7.57 3.05 15.91
C SER A 214 -7.76 2.40 17.29
N GLN A 215 -7.28 1.17 17.50
CA GLN A 215 -7.37 0.50 18.80
C GLN A 215 -6.54 1.20 19.91
N TRP A 216 -5.55 2.01 19.51
CA TRP A 216 -4.68 2.74 20.42
C TRP A 216 -5.21 4.14 20.76
N ALA A 217 -6.32 4.56 20.14
CA ALA A 217 -6.96 5.82 20.46
C ALA A 217 -7.70 5.73 21.80
N GLU A 218 -7.74 6.84 22.54
CA GLU A 218 -8.47 6.92 23.80
C GLU A 218 -9.96 6.54 23.61
N GLY A 219 -10.49 5.75 24.54
CA GLY A 219 -11.87 5.26 24.51
C GLY A 219 -12.14 4.08 23.57
N HIS A 220 -11.16 3.61 22.79
CA HIS A 220 -11.33 2.43 21.93
C HIS A 220 -10.98 1.14 22.66
N GLN A 221 -11.73 0.07 22.34
CA GLN A 221 -11.42 -1.26 22.81
C GLN A 221 -10.22 -1.83 22.03
N PRO A 222 -9.25 -2.47 22.71
CA PRO A 222 -8.19 -3.21 22.04
C PRO A 222 -8.77 -4.27 21.11
N MET A 223 -8.06 -4.56 20.02
CA MET A 223 -8.41 -5.67 19.14
C MET A 223 -8.27 -6.99 19.91
N ALA A 224 -9.26 -7.88 19.79
CA ALA A 224 -9.21 -9.18 20.41
C ALA A 224 -7.97 -9.99 19.94
N ASP A 225 -7.32 -10.68 20.87
CA ASP A 225 -6.04 -11.39 20.63
C ASP A 225 -6.10 -12.38 19.47
N ASN A 226 -7.21 -13.11 19.35
CA ASN A 226 -7.42 -14.06 18.27
C ASN A 226 -7.43 -13.37 16.89
N ILE A 227 -8.06 -12.20 16.78
CA ILE A 227 -8.09 -11.41 15.54
C ILE A 227 -6.69 -10.85 15.25
N ALA A 228 -6.04 -10.26 16.26
CA ALA A 228 -4.69 -9.71 16.12
C ALA A 228 -3.67 -10.77 15.68
N ASN A 229 -3.75 -11.99 16.22
CA ASN A 229 -2.87 -13.10 15.86
C ASN A 229 -3.13 -13.62 14.43
N VAL A 230 -4.40 -13.66 13.99
CA VAL A 230 -4.74 -13.99 12.59
C VAL A 230 -4.14 -12.95 11.65
N LEU A 231 -4.31 -11.66 11.93
CA LEU A 231 -3.73 -10.59 11.10
C LEU A 231 -2.21 -10.63 11.10
N LEU A 232 -1.57 -10.90 12.23
CA LEU A 232 -0.13 -11.07 12.33
C LEU A 232 0.35 -12.17 11.38
N ASN A 233 -0.29 -13.34 11.39
CA ASN A 233 0.06 -14.46 10.51
C ASN A 233 -0.19 -14.16 9.04
N ASP A 234 -1.30 -13.49 8.70
CA ASP A 234 -1.58 -13.06 7.33
C ASP A 234 -0.50 -12.09 6.82
N MET A 235 -0.12 -11.08 7.61
CA MET A 235 0.90 -10.12 7.21
C MET A 235 2.28 -10.77 7.08
N LEU A 236 2.67 -11.66 8.00
CA LEU A 236 3.92 -12.43 7.87
C LEU A 236 3.94 -13.25 6.58
N THR A 237 2.82 -13.90 6.25
CA THR A 237 2.69 -14.68 5.01
C THR A 237 2.91 -13.80 3.79
N ILE A 238 2.31 -12.61 3.75
CA ILE A 238 2.45 -11.66 2.63
C ILE A 238 3.89 -11.17 2.50
N VAL A 239 4.50 -10.76 3.60
CA VAL A 239 5.88 -10.24 3.62
C VAL A 239 6.89 -11.29 3.13
N ASN A 240 6.63 -12.56 3.45
CA ASN A 240 7.45 -13.69 3.06
C ASN A 240 7.11 -14.26 1.67
N SER A 241 6.02 -13.81 1.03
CA SER A 241 5.60 -14.32 -0.28
C SER A 241 6.41 -13.72 -1.44
N ALA A 242 6.68 -14.54 -2.45
CA ALA A 242 7.26 -14.09 -3.71
C ALA A 242 6.22 -13.36 -4.57
N ALA A 243 6.70 -12.50 -5.48
CA ALA A 243 5.82 -11.88 -6.47
C ALA A 243 5.22 -12.95 -7.40
N PRO A 244 3.92 -12.91 -7.71
CA PRO A 244 3.29 -13.87 -8.61
C PRO A 244 3.88 -13.84 -10.04
N ASP A 245 4.34 -12.67 -10.47
CA ASP A 245 4.88 -12.39 -11.80
C ASP A 245 6.01 -11.36 -11.65
N PRO A 246 7.19 -11.54 -12.29
CA PRO A 246 8.23 -10.51 -12.38
C PRO A 246 7.71 -9.12 -12.79
N ALA A 247 6.75 -9.03 -13.71
CA ALA A 247 6.16 -7.76 -14.13
C ALA A 247 5.38 -7.05 -13.01
N GLN A 248 4.90 -7.81 -12.02
CA GLN A 248 4.18 -7.29 -10.86
C GLN A 248 5.07 -7.15 -9.62
N LYS A 249 6.38 -7.45 -9.70
CA LYS A 249 7.30 -7.42 -8.56
C LYS A 249 7.21 -6.11 -7.78
N ARG A 250 7.27 -4.97 -8.48
CA ARG A 250 7.23 -3.66 -7.83
C ARG A 250 5.91 -3.43 -7.08
N GLY A 251 4.78 -3.76 -7.69
CA GLY A 251 3.45 -3.67 -7.05
C GLY A 251 3.34 -4.60 -5.84
N HIS A 252 3.89 -5.80 -5.92
CA HIS A 252 3.97 -6.75 -4.81
C HIS A 252 4.87 -6.25 -3.68
N ASP A 253 6.00 -5.62 -3.98
CA ASP A 253 6.89 -5.04 -2.97
C ASP A 253 6.20 -3.87 -2.22
N TRP A 254 5.33 -3.10 -2.88
CA TRP A 254 4.44 -2.13 -2.19
C TRP A 254 3.44 -2.79 -1.24
N VAL A 255 2.86 -3.93 -1.63
CA VAL A 255 1.97 -4.71 -0.77
C VAL A 255 2.75 -5.25 0.45
N ARG A 256 3.95 -5.81 0.24
CA ARG A 256 4.83 -6.28 1.32
C ARG A 256 5.21 -5.14 2.27
N MET A 257 5.57 -3.97 1.73
CA MET A 257 5.93 -2.78 2.51
C MET A 257 4.77 -2.36 3.42
N ARG A 258 3.54 -2.30 2.89
CA ARG A 258 2.38 -1.93 3.71
C ARG A 258 2.04 -3.01 4.74
N ALA A 259 2.21 -4.29 4.41
CA ALA A 259 2.04 -5.38 5.38
C ALA A 259 3.05 -5.30 6.55
N LEU A 260 4.30 -4.87 6.30
CA LEU A 260 5.28 -4.58 7.37
C LEU A 260 4.79 -3.49 8.31
N GLN A 261 4.23 -2.42 7.77
CA GLN A 261 3.68 -1.31 8.59
C GLN A 261 2.51 -1.78 9.43
N THR A 262 1.62 -2.62 8.88
CA THR A 262 0.52 -3.24 9.63
C THR A 262 1.03 -4.18 10.73
N LEU A 263 2.09 -4.98 10.47
CA LEU A 263 2.72 -5.83 11.50
C LEU A 263 3.16 -5.03 12.72
N VAL A 264 3.83 -3.90 12.49
CA VAL A 264 4.33 -3.10 13.61
C VAL A 264 3.22 -2.30 14.27
N ALA A 265 2.17 -1.90 13.53
CA ALA A 265 1.00 -1.25 14.12
C ALA A 265 0.24 -2.17 15.09
N LEU A 266 0.33 -3.50 14.93
CA LEU A 266 -0.22 -4.47 15.89
C LEU A 266 0.52 -4.44 17.24
N ASP A 267 1.70 -3.81 17.31
CA ASP A 267 2.55 -3.69 18.49
C ASP A 267 2.91 -5.03 19.16
N ARG A 268 3.16 -6.06 18.33
CA ARG A 268 3.51 -7.41 18.78
C ARG A 268 4.81 -7.87 18.14
N ILE A 269 5.68 -8.50 18.92
CA ILE A 269 6.91 -9.10 18.41
C ILE A 269 6.71 -10.52 17.84
N GLY A 270 5.57 -11.15 18.17
CA GLY A 270 5.21 -12.51 17.77
C GLY A 270 5.92 -13.59 18.58
N GLN A 271 5.53 -14.85 18.35
CA GLN A 271 6.24 -16.00 18.93
C GLN A 271 7.65 -16.09 18.32
N ASP A 272 8.63 -16.49 19.14
CA ASP A 272 10.03 -16.59 18.77
C ASP A 272 10.60 -15.33 18.09
N ASP A 273 10.07 -14.16 18.45
CA ASP A 273 10.42 -12.85 17.90
C ASP A 273 10.40 -12.81 16.36
N VAL A 274 9.48 -13.56 15.75
CA VAL A 274 9.37 -13.76 14.29
C VAL A 274 9.23 -12.45 13.52
N VAL A 275 8.61 -11.42 14.10
CA VAL A 275 8.42 -10.12 13.42
C VAL A 275 9.77 -9.42 13.25
N PHE A 276 10.61 -9.37 14.30
CA PHE A 276 11.96 -8.81 14.20
C PHE A 276 12.82 -9.56 13.19
N LYS A 277 12.84 -10.90 13.26
CA LYS A 277 13.59 -11.75 12.33
C LYS A 277 13.16 -11.50 10.87
N THR A 278 11.86 -11.34 10.65
CA THR A 278 11.31 -11.04 9.32
C THR A 278 11.76 -9.67 8.82
N LEU A 279 11.68 -8.63 9.66
CA LEU A 279 12.13 -7.28 9.30
C LEU A 279 13.62 -7.23 8.99
N HIS A 280 14.45 -7.86 9.83
CA HIS A 280 15.88 -7.98 9.62
C HIS A 280 16.17 -8.64 8.25
N ARG A 281 15.53 -9.77 7.95
CA ARG A 281 15.69 -10.48 6.69
C ARG A 281 15.29 -9.63 5.48
N VAL A 282 14.17 -8.91 5.55
CA VAL A 282 13.72 -8.05 4.44
C VAL A 282 14.69 -6.88 4.21
N ALA A 283 15.22 -6.28 5.27
CA ALA A 283 16.23 -5.23 5.17
C ALA A 283 17.56 -5.77 4.60
N ALA A 284 17.95 -6.99 4.96
CA ALA A 284 19.19 -7.63 4.55
C ALA A 284 19.20 -8.10 3.09
N ASP A 285 18.05 -8.47 2.54
CA ASP A 285 17.96 -9.02 1.19
C ASP A 285 18.09 -7.92 0.12
N GLU A 286 19.23 -7.92 -0.56
CA GLU A 286 19.62 -6.95 -1.59
C GLU A 286 18.76 -7.02 -2.86
N ASN A 287 17.99 -8.10 -3.06
CA ASN A 287 17.06 -8.22 -4.19
C ASN A 287 15.74 -7.45 -3.94
N ASN A 288 15.50 -7.01 -2.70
CA ASN A 288 14.35 -6.18 -2.38
C ASN A 288 14.59 -4.75 -2.84
N GLU A 289 13.51 -4.11 -3.30
CA GLU A 289 13.52 -2.69 -3.64
C GLU A 289 13.95 -1.83 -2.45
N TRP A 290 14.65 -0.73 -2.73
CA TRP A 290 15.20 0.17 -1.71
C TRP A 290 14.11 0.67 -0.75
N PHE A 291 12.93 1.02 -1.25
CA PHE A 291 11.83 1.48 -0.40
C PHE A 291 11.34 0.40 0.57
N LEU A 292 11.37 -0.87 0.16
CA LEU A 292 10.95 -1.99 1.00
C LEU A 292 11.99 -2.26 2.10
N ARG A 293 13.29 -2.22 1.75
CA ARG A 293 14.39 -2.37 2.72
C ARG A 293 14.38 -1.24 3.75
N CYS A 294 14.24 0.02 3.32
CA CYS A 294 14.11 1.17 4.22
C CYS A 294 12.85 1.10 5.09
N ALA A 295 11.71 0.65 4.54
CA ALA A 295 10.50 0.47 5.33
C ALA A 295 10.67 -0.59 6.42
N ALA A 296 11.39 -1.68 6.12
CA ALA A 296 11.74 -2.69 7.11
C ALA A 296 12.62 -2.10 8.23
N ALA A 297 13.64 -1.32 7.88
CA ALA A 297 14.47 -0.59 8.85
C ALA A 297 13.63 0.33 9.75
N HIS A 298 12.79 1.19 9.15
CA HIS A 298 11.89 2.07 9.89
C HIS A 298 10.96 1.28 10.85
N CYS A 299 10.45 0.14 10.39
CA CYS A 299 9.61 -0.75 11.18
C CYS A 299 10.36 -1.36 12.38
N ILE A 300 11.66 -1.67 12.27
CA ILE A 300 12.49 -2.11 13.41
C ILE A 300 12.51 -1.04 14.50
N GLY A 301 12.63 0.23 14.12
CA GLY A 301 12.64 1.38 15.04
C GLY A 301 11.36 1.55 15.86
N ARG A 302 10.26 0.99 15.37
CA ARG A 302 8.92 1.07 15.98
C ARG A 302 8.59 -0.14 16.85
N LEU A 303 9.32 -1.24 16.74
CA LEU A 303 9.01 -2.46 17.47
C LEU A 303 9.24 -2.29 18.98
N PRO A 304 8.44 -2.97 19.83
CA PRO A 304 8.72 -3.12 21.25
C PRO A 304 9.88 -4.09 21.52
N LEU A 305 11.10 -3.74 21.09
CA LEU A 305 12.26 -4.64 21.19
C LEU A 305 12.61 -4.99 22.65
N GLU A 306 12.23 -4.16 23.61
CA GLU A 306 12.38 -4.45 25.04
C GLU A 306 11.53 -5.64 25.52
N GLN A 307 10.49 -6.02 24.76
CA GLN A 307 9.64 -7.17 25.06
C GLN A 307 10.19 -8.48 24.46
N ALA A 308 11.24 -8.41 23.63
CA ALA A 308 11.88 -9.57 23.04
C ALA A 308 12.55 -10.44 24.10
N LYS A 309 12.29 -11.75 24.06
CA LYS A 309 12.86 -12.70 25.02
C LYS A 309 13.85 -13.67 24.39
N THR A 310 13.75 -13.92 23.09
CA THR A 310 14.53 -14.96 22.39
C THR A 310 15.63 -14.38 21.50
N ILE A 311 15.60 -13.08 21.20
CA ILE A 311 16.65 -12.42 20.41
C ILE A 311 17.97 -12.39 21.20
N GLN A 312 18.99 -13.01 20.64
CA GLN A 312 20.34 -12.98 21.17
C GLN A 312 20.97 -11.59 20.97
N PRO A 313 21.78 -11.07 21.91
CA PRO A 313 22.46 -9.78 21.76
C PRO A 313 23.24 -9.64 20.44
N ALA A 314 23.85 -10.73 19.97
CA ALA A 314 24.57 -10.76 18.69
C ALA A 314 23.68 -10.42 17.48
N ALA A 315 22.39 -10.78 17.49
CA ALA A 315 21.48 -10.45 16.40
C ALA A 315 21.18 -8.94 16.32
N TYR A 316 21.14 -8.24 17.46
CA TYR A 316 21.04 -6.78 17.46
C TYR A 316 22.29 -6.14 16.88
N ALA A 317 23.48 -6.62 17.26
CA ALA A 317 24.76 -6.17 16.72
C ALA A 317 24.83 -6.35 15.19
N THR A 318 24.44 -7.52 14.68
CA THR A 318 24.34 -7.79 13.23
C THR A 318 23.38 -6.81 12.55
N THR A 319 22.27 -6.47 13.20
CA THR A 319 21.29 -5.52 12.65
C THR A 319 21.85 -4.09 12.61
N VAL A 320 22.63 -3.65 13.62
CA VAL A 320 23.31 -2.35 13.60
C VAL A 320 24.30 -2.28 12.42
N LYS A 321 25.13 -3.31 12.23
CA LYS A 321 26.05 -3.41 11.09
C LYS A 321 25.30 -3.34 9.75
N LEU A 322 24.20 -4.09 9.63
CA LEU A 322 23.33 -4.06 8.46
C LEU A 322 22.80 -2.64 8.15
N GLN A 323 22.34 -1.88 9.16
CA GLN A 323 21.86 -0.52 8.95
C GLN A 323 22.96 0.42 8.43
N GLY A 324 24.17 0.33 8.99
CA GLY A 324 25.33 1.08 8.50
C GLY A 324 25.71 0.69 7.07
N ALA A 325 25.69 -0.60 6.75
CA ALA A 325 25.96 -1.12 5.41
C ALA A 325 24.94 -0.63 4.37
N MET A 326 23.66 -0.65 4.73
CA MET A 326 22.58 -0.12 3.92
C MET A 326 22.80 1.37 3.65
N LEU A 327 23.07 2.17 4.68
CA LEU A 327 23.29 3.60 4.49
C LEU A 327 24.50 3.90 3.59
N ALA A 328 25.60 3.14 3.74
CA ALA A 328 26.75 3.26 2.86
C ALA A 328 26.37 2.97 1.39
N GLN A 329 25.65 1.88 1.15
CA GLN A 329 25.15 1.52 -0.19
C GLN A 329 24.22 2.61 -0.76
N LEU A 330 23.35 3.18 0.06
CA LEU A 330 22.45 4.25 -0.34
C LEU A 330 23.23 5.49 -0.79
N CYS A 331 24.23 5.91 -0.01
CA CYS A 331 25.10 7.04 -0.37
C CYS A 331 25.86 6.79 -1.68
N ARG A 332 26.42 5.59 -1.89
CA ARG A 332 27.08 5.23 -3.16
C ARG A 332 26.12 5.32 -4.35
N ASN A 333 24.95 4.69 -4.23
CA ASN A 333 23.96 4.68 -5.31
C ASN A 333 23.50 6.11 -5.67
N GLU A 334 23.29 6.95 -4.67
CA GLU A 334 22.89 8.34 -4.90
C GLU A 334 24.03 9.16 -5.51
N ALA A 335 25.29 8.95 -5.09
CA ALA A 335 26.47 9.57 -5.70
C ALA A 335 26.59 9.21 -7.19
N GLU A 336 26.49 7.93 -7.54
CA GLU A 336 26.55 7.47 -8.94
C GLU A 336 25.42 8.06 -9.78
N ARG A 337 24.20 8.11 -9.23
CA ARG A 337 23.07 8.75 -9.92
C ARG A 337 23.29 10.25 -10.15
N MET A 338 23.85 10.95 -9.16
CA MET A 338 24.18 12.37 -9.28
C MET A 338 25.28 12.60 -10.32
N LYS A 339 26.31 11.73 -10.41
CA LYS A 339 27.30 11.77 -11.50
C LYS A 339 26.67 11.55 -12.87
N ALA A 340 25.76 10.59 -12.99
CA ALA A 340 25.04 10.35 -14.25
C ALA A 340 24.22 11.57 -14.67
N LEU A 341 23.56 12.25 -13.73
CA LEU A 341 22.86 13.52 -13.99
C LEU A 341 23.83 14.64 -14.41
N GLN A 342 25.01 14.71 -13.80
CA GLN A 342 26.05 15.68 -14.17
C GLN A 342 26.47 15.46 -15.63
N GLN A 343 26.76 14.23 -16.00
CA GLN A 343 27.16 13.87 -17.36
C GLN A 343 26.08 14.24 -18.37
N LEU A 344 24.81 13.93 -18.10
CA LEU A 344 23.69 14.28 -18.98
C LEU A 344 23.57 15.80 -19.21
N VAL A 345 23.91 16.61 -18.21
CA VAL A 345 23.88 18.06 -18.37
C VAL A 345 25.08 18.57 -19.16
N GLU A 346 26.28 18.03 -18.94
CA GLU A 346 27.44 18.38 -19.76
C GLU A 346 27.25 17.96 -21.23
N ASP A 347 26.70 16.77 -21.48
CA ASP A 347 26.38 16.30 -22.83
C ASP A 347 25.37 17.24 -23.52
N ARG A 348 24.35 17.71 -22.79
CA ARG A 348 23.39 18.70 -23.33
C ARG A 348 24.05 20.05 -23.59
N LYS A 349 24.95 20.53 -22.73
CA LYS A 349 25.70 21.79 -22.96
C LYS A 349 26.55 21.71 -24.23
N LEU A 350 27.18 20.58 -24.51
CA LEU A 350 27.98 20.37 -25.73
C LEU A 350 27.13 20.46 -27.00
N VAL A 351 25.90 19.93 -26.98
CA VAL A 351 24.95 20.06 -28.10
C VAL A 351 24.56 21.53 -28.33
N TYR A 352 24.32 22.30 -27.27
CA TYR A 352 23.89 23.71 -27.39
C TYR A 352 25.01 24.68 -27.80
N THR A 353 26.27 24.36 -27.51
CA THR A 353 27.43 25.25 -27.82
C THR A 353 27.94 25.10 -29.25
N GLY A 354 27.32 24.27 -30.10
CA GLY A 354 27.66 24.13 -31.51
C GLY A 354 29.03 23.47 -31.78
N LEU A 355 29.68 22.94 -30.73
CA LEU A 355 30.95 22.20 -30.82
C LEU A 355 30.78 20.79 -31.38
N VAL A 356 29.54 20.29 -31.43
CA VAL A 356 29.19 19.06 -32.13
C VAL A 356 28.33 19.44 -33.35
N LYS A 357 28.98 19.52 -34.52
CA LYS A 357 28.27 19.56 -35.82
C LYS A 357 27.74 18.16 -36.14
N GLU A 358 26.77 17.67 -35.40
CA GLU A 358 25.96 16.57 -35.91
C GLU A 358 24.84 17.12 -36.81
N PRO A 359 24.55 16.44 -37.93
CA PRO A 359 23.45 16.85 -38.79
C PRO A 359 22.18 16.78 -37.96
N MET A 360 21.46 17.91 -37.88
CA MET A 360 20.13 18.01 -37.32
C MET A 360 19.15 17.19 -38.19
N ALA A 361 19.30 15.87 -38.18
CA ALA A 361 18.23 14.97 -38.53
C ALA A 361 17.21 15.13 -37.40
N MET A 362 16.09 15.78 -37.72
CA MET A 362 14.86 15.82 -36.92
C MET A 362 14.29 14.40 -36.79
N SER A 363 15.07 13.49 -36.22
CA SER A 363 14.67 12.14 -35.90
C SER A 363 13.89 12.21 -34.60
N SER A 364 12.58 12.13 -34.75
CA SER A 364 11.60 11.75 -33.75
C SER A 364 11.88 10.32 -33.23
N GLY A 365 13.07 10.11 -32.68
CA GLY A 365 13.50 8.86 -32.08
C GLY A 365 13.00 8.74 -30.64
N PRO A 366 12.50 7.55 -30.23
CA PRO A 366 12.00 7.35 -28.88
C PRO A 366 13.16 7.49 -27.89
N MET A 367 12.99 8.35 -26.89
CA MET A 367 13.89 8.46 -25.73
C MET A 367 13.90 7.13 -24.97
N ALA A 368 14.74 6.20 -25.42
CA ALA A 368 15.12 4.99 -24.71
C ALA A 368 16.24 5.35 -23.72
N GLY A 369 15.91 6.17 -22.72
CA GLY A 369 16.75 6.50 -21.58
C GLY A 369 16.07 5.99 -20.32
N GLY A 370 16.78 5.17 -19.56
CA GLY A 370 16.35 4.45 -18.34
C GLY A 370 15.13 5.01 -17.61
N GLY A 371 14.13 4.15 -17.44
CA GLY A 371 12.85 4.39 -16.77
C GLY A 371 12.92 4.61 -15.26
N GLU A 372 13.90 5.38 -14.77
CA GLU A 372 14.03 5.78 -13.36
C GLU A 372 13.78 7.29 -13.13
N MET A 373 13.53 8.08 -14.19
CA MET A 373 13.59 9.54 -14.10
C MET A 373 12.37 10.26 -13.51
N MET A 374 11.26 9.59 -13.16
CA MET A 374 10.04 10.28 -12.67
C MET A 374 9.17 9.49 -11.66
N ASP A 375 9.64 8.39 -11.05
CA ASP A 375 8.71 7.41 -10.40
C ASP A 375 8.92 7.15 -8.90
N ASP A 376 9.66 7.99 -8.18
CA ASP A 376 9.69 7.98 -6.70
C ASP A 376 8.72 9.03 -6.15
N PRO A 377 7.76 8.69 -5.26
CA PRO A 377 6.92 9.70 -4.62
C PRO A 377 7.77 10.54 -3.66
N ALA A 378 8.25 11.69 -4.14
CA ALA A 378 8.81 12.72 -3.29
C ALA A 378 7.76 13.18 -2.26
N PRO A 379 8.15 13.51 -1.01
CA PRO A 379 7.23 14.15 -0.08
C PRO A 379 6.86 15.54 -0.63
N SER A 380 5.55 15.77 -0.75
CA SER A 380 4.93 16.99 -1.28
C SER A 380 5.52 18.27 -0.66
N MET A 381 6.05 19.17 -1.50
CA MET A 381 6.33 20.55 -1.09
C MET A 381 5.04 21.35 -1.01
N GLU A 382 4.80 21.91 0.16
CA GLU A 382 3.92 23.05 0.38
C GLU A 382 4.61 24.29 -0.21
N MET A 383 4.07 24.86 -1.28
CA MET A 383 4.34 26.24 -1.68
C MET A 383 3.10 27.05 -1.28
N GLU A 384 3.22 27.83 -0.21
CA GLU A 384 2.31 28.93 0.10
C GLU A 384 2.34 29.92 -1.08
N MET A 385 1.31 29.84 -1.93
CA MET A 385 0.98 30.87 -2.90
C MET A 385 -0.16 31.69 -2.31
N ASP A 386 0.16 32.52 -1.31
CA ASP A 386 -0.70 33.62 -0.90
C ASP A 386 -0.36 34.84 -1.76
N GLY A 387 -1.17 35.06 -2.79
CA GLY A 387 -1.09 36.22 -3.66
C GLY A 387 -2.46 36.49 -4.30
N PRO A 388 -3.03 37.69 -4.18
CA PRO A 388 -4.39 37.97 -4.63
C PRO A 388 -4.45 38.04 -6.15
N MET A 389 -5.16 37.11 -6.78
CA MET A 389 -5.50 37.15 -8.20
C MET A 389 -6.57 38.23 -8.44
N GLY A 390 -6.13 39.46 -8.64
CA GLY A 390 -6.88 40.53 -9.30
C GLY A 390 -6.84 40.34 -10.81
N GLY A 391 -8.00 40.45 -11.46
CA GLY A 391 -8.19 40.13 -12.87
C GLY A 391 -7.59 41.11 -13.88
N MET A 392 -7.51 40.62 -15.12
CA MET A 392 -7.58 41.30 -16.43
C MET A 392 -7.28 40.19 -17.46
N GLY A 393 -8.03 39.94 -18.53
CA GLY A 393 -8.77 40.87 -19.37
C GLY A 393 -7.82 41.48 -20.41
N GLY A 394 -7.45 40.74 -21.45
CA GLY A 394 -6.63 41.30 -22.52
C GLY A 394 -6.14 40.27 -23.54
N MET A 395 -6.89 40.12 -24.64
CA MET A 395 -6.38 39.56 -25.89
C MET A 395 -5.31 40.49 -26.45
N GLY A 396 -4.14 39.93 -26.77
CA GLY A 396 -3.02 40.65 -27.35
C GLY A 396 -2.12 39.69 -28.12
N GLU A 397 -2.43 39.56 -29.40
CA GLU A 397 -1.60 39.05 -30.47
C GLU A 397 -0.17 39.62 -30.37
N MET A 398 0.83 38.76 -30.16
CA MET A 398 2.25 39.11 -30.25
C MET A 398 3.03 37.89 -30.75
N GLY A 399 3.39 37.94 -32.04
CA GLY A 399 4.48 37.15 -32.60
C GLY A 399 5.78 37.52 -31.91
N GLY A 400 6.08 36.84 -30.82
CA GLY A 400 7.34 36.94 -30.10
C GLY A 400 8.30 35.87 -30.59
N PHE A 401 9.37 36.30 -31.26
CA PHE A 401 10.59 35.54 -31.52
C PHE A 401 10.87 34.55 -30.40
N GLY A 402 11.01 33.27 -30.75
CA GLY A 402 11.43 32.22 -29.84
C GLY A 402 12.78 32.58 -29.24
N VAL A 403 12.76 33.21 -28.06
CA VAL A 403 13.96 33.41 -27.26
C VAL A 403 14.52 32.01 -27.03
N PRO A 404 15.75 31.71 -27.49
CA PRO A 404 16.36 30.43 -27.20
C PRO A 404 16.39 30.31 -25.68
N MET A 405 15.62 29.37 -25.13
CA MET A 405 15.68 29.08 -23.71
C MET A 405 17.15 28.82 -23.41
N LYS A 406 17.78 29.68 -22.61
CA LYS A 406 19.12 29.42 -22.10
C LYS A 406 19.11 28.01 -21.50
N PRO A 407 20.16 27.19 -21.71
CA PRO A 407 20.27 25.89 -21.07
C PRO A 407 20.00 26.13 -19.58
N ARG A 408 18.83 25.72 -19.10
CA ARG A 408 18.55 25.77 -17.67
C ARG A 408 19.64 24.91 -17.06
N ASP A 409 20.36 25.46 -16.08
CA ASP A 409 21.18 24.72 -15.14
C ASP A 409 20.47 23.41 -14.77
N VAL A 410 21.19 22.31 -14.48
CA VAL A 410 20.58 21.03 -13.99
C VAL A 410 19.43 21.44 -13.09
N PRO A 411 18.17 21.20 -13.49
CA PRO A 411 17.14 22.06 -12.97
C PRO A 411 17.05 21.74 -11.48
N ILE A 412 17.32 22.74 -10.63
CA ILE A 412 17.65 22.64 -9.20
C ILE A 412 16.75 21.62 -8.47
N HIS A 413 15.51 21.48 -8.94
CA HIS A 413 14.57 20.45 -8.52
C HIS A 413 15.08 19.00 -8.57
N LEU A 414 15.89 18.57 -9.54
CA LEU A 414 16.42 17.19 -9.63
C LEU A 414 17.46 16.91 -8.54
N GLN A 415 18.31 17.90 -8.24
CA GLN A 415 19.28 17.83 -7.14
C GLN A 415 18.53 17.79 -5.80
N ASP A 416 17.59 18.72 -5.62
CA ASP A 416 16.73 18.77 -4.44
C ASP A 416 15.93 17.48 -4.23
N THR A 417 15.43 16.87 -5.30
CA THR A 417 14.67 15.62 -5.26
C THR A 417 15.56 14.47 -4.77
N GLY A 418 16.78 14.34 -5.31
CA GLY A 418 17.72 13.32 -4.86
C GLY A 418 18.11 13.46 -3.40
N ARG A 419 18.42 14.69 -2.98
CA ARG A 419 18.74 15.05 -1.60
C ARG A 419 17.61 14.71 -0.63
N ARG A 420 16.37 15.12 -0.94
CA ARG A 420 15.19 14.80 -0.13
C ARG A 420 14.96 13.31 -0.02
N ARG A 421 15.13 12.59 -1.13
CA ARG A 421 14.98 11.13 -1.16
C ARG A 421 16.04 10.45 -0.28
N LEU A 422 17.29 10.90 -0.36
CA LEU A 422 18.37 10.41 0.51
C LEU A 422 18.05 10.69 1.98
N HIS A 423 17.69 11.92 2.33
CA HIS A 423 17.32 12.31 3.70
C HIS A 423 16.18 11.45 4.24
N PHE A 424 15.14 11.24 3.43
CA PHE A 424 14.00 10.41 3.81
C PHE A 424 14.43 8.96 4.10
N ARG A 425 15.21 8.34 3.22
CA ARG A 425 15.70 6.97 3.38
C ARG A 425 16.71 6.84 4.54
N ALA A 426 17.58 7.83 4.73
CA ALA A 426 18.50 7.90 5.85
C ALA A 426 17.76 8.06 7.18
N THR A 427 16.67 8.83 7.21
CA THR A 427 15.79 8.95 8.39
C THR A 427 15.15 7.61 8.74
N MET A 428 14.68 6.85 7.75
CA MET A 428 14.13 5.50 7.99
C MET A 428 15.15 4.52 8.59
N ILE A 429 16.41 4.60 8.12
CA ILE A 429 17.51 3.81 8.69
C ILE A 429 17.83 4.29 10.12
N ARG A 430 17.86 5.62 10.33
CA ARG A 430 18.07 6.23 11.65
C ARG A 430 17.02 5.79 12.66
N ASP A 431 15.75 5.76 12.27
CA ASP A 431 14.65 5.31 13.12
C ASP A 431 14.90 3.88 13.65
N ALA A 432 15.48 2.99 12.84
CA ALA A 432 15.88 1.66 13.27
C ALA A 432 16.89 1.69 14.44
N LEU A 433 17.85 2.62 14.37
CA LEU A 433 18.93 2.77 15.34
C LEU A 433 18.41 3.42 16.64
N THR A 434 17.73 4.56 16.53
CA THR A 434 17.43 5.43 17.68
C THR A 434 15.96 5.38 18.12
N GLY A 435 15.11 4.70 17.36
CA GLY A 435 13.66 4.80 17.49
C GLY A 435 13.09 6.06 16.83
N ILE A 436 11.77 6.14 16.76
CA ILE A 436 11.08 7.29 16.15
C ILE A 436 10.98 8.43 17.15
N LYS A 437 11.39 9.63 16.72
CA LYS A 437 11.24 10.86 17.48
C LYS A 437 9.79 11.07 17.94
N GLY A 438 9.61 11.32 19.24
CA GLY A 438 8.29 11.54 19.85
C GLY A 438 7.53 10.26 20.22
N THR A 439 8.13 9.09 20.00
CA THR A 439 7.60 7.80 20.49
C THR A 439 8.43 7.30 21.68
N PRO A 440 7.89 6.45 22.57
CA PRO A 440 8.67 5.85 23.64
C PRO A 440 9.66 4.78 23.16
N ARG A 441 9.61 4.42 21.87
CA ARG A 441 10.46 3.40 21.26
C ARG A 441 11.87 3.96 21.07
N LYS A 442 12.88 3.21 21.49
CA LYS A 442 14.31 3.58 21.40
C LYS A 442 15.06 2.86 20.27
N GLY A 443 14.35 2.12 19.41
CA GLY A 443 14.97 1.29 18.38
C GLY A 443 16.02 0.33 18.96
N LEU A 444 17.08 0.08 18.19
CA LEU A 444 18.20 -0.77 18.61
C LEU A 444 18.98 -0.20 19.80
N ALA A 445 19.04 1.13 19.96
CA ALA A 445 19.71 1.79 21.09
C ALA A 445 19.07 1.43 22.44
N GLY A 446 17.82 0.96 22.45
CA GLY A 446 17.15 0.48 23.67
C GLY A 446 17.59 -0.91 24.14
N VAL A 447 18.21 -1.71 23.28
CA VAL A 447 18.46 -3.15 23.53
C VAL A 447 19.91 -3.59 23.34
N VAL A 448 20.71 -2.84 22.57
CA VAL A 448 22.15 -3.07 22.42
C VAL A 448 22.87 -2.65 23.70
N LYS A 449 23.73 -3.54 24.22
CA LYS A 449 24.43 -3.34 25.51
C LYS A 449 25.95 -3.43 25.43
N ALA A 450 26.51 -4.08 24.40
CA ALA A 450 27.95 -4.21 24.27
C ALA A 450 28.55 -2.86 23.86
N ASP A 451 29.58 -2.40 24.58
CA ASP A 451 30.15 -1.06 24.43
C ASP A 451 30.57 -0.76 22.99
N ASP A 452 31.19 -1.72 22.30
CA ASP A 452 31.60 -1.58 20.90
C ASP A 452 30.43 -1.40 19.95
N ASP A 453 29.31 -2.10 20.20
CA ASP A 453 28.11 -2.01 19.36
C ASP A 453 27.30 -0.75 19.65
N VAL A 454 27.28 -0.29 20.91
CA VAL A 454 26.70 1.01 21.29
C VAL A 454 27.47 2.14 20.62
N LYS A 455 28.80 2.10 20.67
CA LYS A 455 29.66 3.08 19.99
C LYS A 455 29.43 3.06 18.47
N ARG A 456 29.40 1.87 17.86
CA ARG A 456 29.09 1.73 16.42
C ARG A 456 27.74 2.36 16.06
N LEU A 457 26.71 2.12 16.85
CA LEU A 457 25.39 2.72 16.64
C LEU A 457 25.46 4.25 16.69
N GLN A 458 26.16 4.81 17.69
CA GLN A 458 26.35 6.26 17.84
C GLN A 458 27.13 6.86 16.66
N ASP A 459 28.18 6.19 16.20
CA ASP A 459 28.99 6.62 15.06
C ASP A 459 28.15 6.64 13.76
N ILE A 460 27.26 5.66 13.57
CA ILE A 460 26.31 5.66 12.43
C ILE A 460 25.29 6.81 12.55
N ASP A 461 24.70 7.03 13.73
CA ASP A 461 23.74 8.13 13.94
C ASP A 461 24.36 9.51 13.73
N ALA A 462 25.61 9.68 14.18
CA ALA A 462 26.41 10.88 13.94
C ALA A 462 26.65 11.08 12.44
N ALA A 463 27.06 10.03 11.72
CA ALA A 463 27.26 10.08 10.28
C ALA A 463 25.98 10.46 9.51
N ILE A 464 24.81 9.94 9.92
CA ILE A 464 23.51 10.34 9.35
C ILE A 464 23.26 11.82 9.61
N THR A 465 23.48 12.29 10.83
CA THR A 465 23.25 13.68 11.22
C THR A 465 24.14 14.64 10.44
N THR A 466 25.43 14.31 10.28
CA THR A 466 26.37 15.06 9.44
C THR A 466 25.92 15.06 7.98
N LEU A 467 25.62 13.89 7.40
CA LEU A 467 25.14 13.79 6.03
C LEU A 467 23.91 14.66 5.76
N MET A 468 22.93 14.66 6.68
CA MET A 468 21.72 15.47 6.56
C MET A 468 22.00 16.96 6.70
N THR A 469 22.95 17.34 7.55
CA THR A 469 23.35 18.75 7.78
C THR A 469 24.12 19.29 6.58
N ASP A 470 25.14 18.56 6.13
CA ASP A 470 26.01 18.95 5.02
C ASP A 470 25.23 19.04 3.70
N THR A 471 24.14 18.28 3.59
CA THR A 471 23.24 18.36 2.43
C THR A 471 21.90 19.01 2.76
N ALA A 472 21.84 19.93 3.73
CA ALA A 472 20.61 20.67 4.05
C ALA A 472 20.39 21.87 3.10
N GLU A 473 21.46 22.48 2.60
CA GLU A 473 21.39 23.71 1.79
C GLU A 473 20.94 23.43 0.36
N SER A 474 19.99 24.24 -0.12
CA SER A 474 19.44 24.14 -1.49
C SER A 474 20.40 24.78 -2.48
N GLY A 475 20.52 24.19 -3.67
CA GLY A 475 21.36 24.77 -4.74
C GLY A 475 22.87 24.52 -4.59
N MET A 476 23.27 23.59 -3.72
CA MET A 476 24.65 23.11 -3.64
C MET A 476 25.11 22.54 -5.00
N PRO A 477 26.33 22.84 -5.45
CA PRO A 477 26.91 22.25 -6.66
C PRO A 477 26.86 20.72 -6.65
N LEU A 478 26.57 20.12 -7.80
CA LEU A 478 26.39 18.68 -7.92
C LEU A 478 27.65 17.88 -7.57
N ASP A 479 28.83 18.42 -7.91
CA ASP A 479 30.12 17.79 -7.60
C ASP A 479 30.41 17.80 -6.09
N GLU A 480 29.96 18.83 -5.36
CA GLU A 480 30.07 18.91 -3.92
C GLU A 480 29.14 17.88 -3.24
N ILE A 481 27.89 17.78 -3.70
CA ILE A 481 26.95 16.75 -3.22
C ILE A 481 27.53 15.34 -3.42
N VAL A 482 28.09 15.06 -4.60
CA VAL A 482 28.72 13.77 -4.90
C VAL A 482 29.87 13.48 -3.94
N LYS A 483 30.77 14.44 -3.69
CA LYS A 483 31.89 14.29 -2.75
C LYS A 483 31.41 13.97 -1.34
N ILE A 484 30.37 14.66 -0.86
CA ILE A 484 29.77 14.41 0.46
C ILE A 484 29.23 12.98 0.53
N TYR A 485 28.51 12.51 -0.49
CA TYR A 485 27.95 11.16 -0.53
C TYR A 485 29.03 10.07 -0.58
N GLU A 486 30.09 10.25 -1.37
CA GLU A 486 31.21 9.32 -1.41
C GLU A 486 31.99 9.26 -0.09
N GLN A 487 32.21 10.41 0.54
CA GLN A 487 32.88 10.48 1.84
C GLN A 487 32.04 9.82 2.94
N ALA A 488 30.74 10.08 2.96
CA ALA A 488 29.81 9.43 3.87
C ALA A 488 29.80 7.91 3.66
N ALA A 489 29.74 7.44 2.41
CA ALA A 489 29.79 6.02 2.09
C ALA A 489 31.05 5.34 2.63
N LYS A 490 32.24 5.92 2.38
CA LYS A 490 33.52 5.38 2.85
C LYS A 490 33.60 5.32 4.38
N SER A 491 33.18 6.39 5.06
CA SER A 491 33.17 6.42 6.53
C SER A 491 32.24 5.34 7.10
N LEU A 492 31.07 5.16 6.49
CA LEU A 492 30.08 4.17 6.94
C LEU A 492 30.51 2.73 6.67
N GLU A 493 31.21 2.45 5.57
CA GLU A 493 31.79 1.12 5.30
C GLU A 493 32.75 0.69 6.44
N VAL A 494 33.60 1.62 6.88
CA VAL A 494 34.54 1.39 8.00
C VAL A 494 33.77 1.16 9.31
N ILE A 495 32.79 2.00 9.64
CA ILE A 495 32.02 1.89 10.88
C ILE A 495 31.22 0.58 10.91
N ALA A 496 30.58 0.23 9.78
CA ALA A 496 29.70 -0.93 9.66
C ALA A 496 30.45 -2.26 9.53
N ASP A 497 31.79 -2.24 9.43
CA ASP A 497 32.62 -3.43 9.21
C ASP A 497 32.18 -4.18 7.94
N VAL A 498 31.87 -3.41 6.89
CA VAL A 498 31.42 -3.94 5.60
C VAL A 498 32.67 -4.19 4.77
N PRO A 499 32.91 -5.43 4.31
CA PRO A 499 34.00 -5.66 3.37
C PRO A 499 33.77 -4.78 2.13
N PRO A 500 34.83 -4.17 1.57
CA PRO A 500 34.70 -3.38 0.36
C PRO A 500 33.99 -4.22 -0.69
N PRO A 501 33.02 -3.66 -1.43
CA PRO A 501 32.22 -4.43 -2.37
C PRO A 501 33.17 -5.18 -3.30
N ALA A 502 33.06 -6.51 -3.32
CA ALA A 502 33.76 -7.30 -4.33
C ALA A 502 33.40 -6.68 -5.69
N ALA A 503 34.41 -6.26 -6.44
CA ALA A 503 34.22 -5.51 -7.68
C ALA A 503 33.09 -6.14 -8.49
N ALA A 504 31.96 -5.43 -8.55
CA ALA A 504 30.79 -5.95 -9.25
C ALA A 504 31.24 -6.24 -10.69
N PRO A 505 30.89 -7.42 -11.27
CA PRO A 505 31.11 -7.63 -12.69
C PRO A 505 30.45 -6.47 -13.42
N ALA A 506 31.24 -5.76 -14.24
CA ALA A 506 30.77 -4.59 -14.98
C ALA A 506 29.40 -4.91 -15.62
N PRO A 507 28.42 -4.00 -15.54
CA PRO A 507 27.10 -4.25 -16.10
C PRO A 507 27.28 -4.63 -17.56
N ALA A 508 26.93 -5.89 -17.89
CA ALA A 508 26.89 -6.34 -19.25
C ALA A 508 25.81 -5.50 -19.94
N VAL A 509 26.24 -4.45 -20.63
CA VAL A 509 25.39 -3.69 -21.56
C VAL A 509 24.80 -4.74 -22.50
N PRO A 510 23.47 -4.93 -22.55
CA PRO A 510 22.87 -5.86 -23.48
C PRO A 510 23.24 -5.43 -24.89
N GLY A 511 24.17 -6.17 -25.51
CA GLY A 511 24.52 -5.96 -26.90
C GLY A 511 23.26 -6.13 -27.74
N VAL A 512 22.83 -5.07 -28.41
CA VAL A 512 21.81 -5.13 -29.46
C VAL A 512 22.28 -6.16 -30.49
N PRO A 513 21.52 -7.24 -30.76
CA PRO A 513 21.91 -8.21 -31.77
C PRO A 513 21.85 -7.53 -33.13
N VAL A 514 22.99 -7.46 -33.82
CA VAL A 514 23.05 -7.14 -35.24
C VAL A 514 22.47 -8.34 -36.01
N PRO A 515 21.40 -8.18 -36.82
CA PRO A 515 20.87 -9.28 -37.61
C PRO A 515 21.78 -9.57 -38.80
N GLY A 516 22.36 -10.77 -38.86
CA GLY A 516 22.96 -11.28 -40.10
C GLY A 516 24.25 -12.07 -39.91
N ALA A 517 24.15 -13.31 -39.43
CA ALA A 517 25.10 -14.37 -39.80
C ALA A 517 24.42 -15.75 -39.64
N PRO A 518 24.72 -16.74 -40.53
CA PRO A 518 23.99 -18.00 -40.59
C PRO A 518 24.45 -19.00 -39.53
N VAL A 519 23.49 -19.75 -38.99
CA VAL A 519 23.70 -20.85 -38.03
C VAL A 519 24.24 -22.10 -38.76
N PRO A 520 25.33 -22.74 -38.31
CA PRO A 520 25.62 -24.14 -38.62
C PRO A 520 25.00 -25.08 -37.57
N GLY A 521 24.49 -26.21 -38.06
CA GLY A 521 23.64 -27.17 -37.35
C GLY A 521 24.29 -28.01 -36.22
N PRO A 522 23.55 -29.03 -35.73
CA PRO A 522 23.72 -29.58 -34.38
C PRO A 522 24.85 -30.62 -34.30
N ALA A 523 25.68 -30.51 -33.26
CA ALA A 523 26.66 -31.52 -32.87
C ALA A 523 26.06 -32.54 -31.89
N ALA A 524 26.49 -33.78 -32.07
CA ALA A 524 26.07 -35.02 -31.42
C ALA A 524 26.41 -35.11 -29.90
N PRO A 525 25.83 -36.08 -29.15
CA PRO A 525 25.92 -36.14 -27.69
C PRO A 525 27.20 -36.82 -27.19
N ILE A 526 27.71 -36.32 -26.07
CA ILE A 526 28.89 -36.86 -25.37
C ILE A 526 28.44 -37.98 -24.37
N PRO A 527 29.13 -39.14 -24.30
CA PRO A 527 28.80 -40.23 -23.38
C PRO A 527 29.22 -39.95 -21.93
N GLY A 528 28.42 -40.48 -20.99
CA GLY A 528 28.54 -40.26 -19.55
C GLY A 528 29.65 -41.04 -18.83
N ALA A 529 29.88 -40.63 -17.59
CA ALA A 529 30.63 -41.38 -16.58
C ALA A 529 29.76 -41.58 -15.31
N PRO A 530 29.91 -42.72 -14.60
CA PRO A 530 28.93 -43.21 -13.63
C PRO A 530 29.18 -42.68 -12.20
N VAL A 531 28.10 -42.46 -11.46
CA VAL A 531 28.14 -42.19 -10.00
C VAL A 531 27.81 -43.49 -9.24
N PRO A 532 28.60 -43.92 -8.24
CA PRO A 532 28.35 -45.13 -7.45
C PRO A 532 27.13 -45.00 -6.53
N GLY A 533 26.24 -46.00 -6.57
CA GLY A 533 25.04 -46.08 -5.75
C GLY A 533 25.29 -46.58 -4.33
N ALA A 534 24.61 -45.96 -3.37
CA ALA A 534 24.42 -46.48 -2.01
C ALA A 534 23.13 -47.34 -1.97
N PRO A 535 23.10 -48.45 -1.21
CA PRO A 535 21.95 -49.34 -1.15
C PRO A 535 20.86 -48.79 -0.21
N ALA A 536 19.62 -48.70 -0.70
CA ALA A 536 18.45 -48.40 0.10
C ALA A 536 17.96 -49.65 0.84
N ALA A 537 17.70 -49.52 2.14
CA ALA A 537 17.04 -50.53 2.96
C ALA A 537 15.54 -50.63 2.64
N PRO A 538 14.90 -51.82 2.77
CA PRO A 538 13.48 -51.99 2.50
C PRO A 538 12.62 -51.50 3.67
N VAL A 539 11.61 -50.68 3.37
CA VAL A 539 10.54 -50.30 4.31
C VAL A 539 9.43 -51.35 4.26
N PRO A 540 9.03 -51.98 5.39
CA PRO A 540 7.90 -52.92 5.42
C PRO A 540 6.56 -52.18 5.29
N GLY A 541 5.69 -52.70 4.40
CA GLY A 541 4.34 -52.19 4.17
C GLY A 541 3.40 -52.47 5.36
N ALA A 542 2.64 -51.44 5.75
CA ALA A 542 1.50 -51.56 6.65
C ALA A 542 0.20 -51.70 5.83
N PRO A 543 -0.77 -52.54 6.26
CA PRO A 543 -2.01 -52.76 5.54
C PRO A 543 -3.00 -51.60 5.74
N ALA A 544 -3.71 -51.25 4.65
CA ALA A 544 -4.75 -50.23 4.63
C ALA A 544 -6.01 -50.68 5.39
N ALA A 545 -6.50 -49.83 6.31
CA ALA A 545 -7.81 -49.97 6.92
C ALA A 545 -8.90 -49.34 6.02
N PRO A 546 -10.12 -49.91 5.97
CA PRO A 546 -11.20 -49.39 5.14
C PRO A 546 -11.86 -48.16 5.76
N VAL A 547 -12.08 -47.13 4.93
CA VAL A 547 -12.81 -45.89 5.29
C VAL A 547 -14.32 -46.13 5.12
N PRO A 548 -15.16 -45.95 6.17
CA PRO A 548 -16.61 -45.98 6.04
C PRO A 548 -17.15 -44.72 5.35
N GLY A 549 -18.00 -44.92 4.34
CA GLY A 549 -18.61 -43.85 3.55
C GLY A 549 -19.61 -43.01 4.35
N ALA A 550 -19.50 -41.69 4.21
CA ALA A 550 -20.48 -40.73 4.70
C ALA A 550 -21.61 -40.54 3.65
N PRO A 551 -22.88 -40.41 4.05
CA PRO A 551 -24.00 -40.21 3.13
C PRO A 551 -24.05 -38.77 2.60
N ALA A 552 -24.38 -38.63 1.32
CA ALA A 552 -24.58 -37.35 0.65
C ALA A 552 -25.84 -36.61 1.16
N ALA A 553 -25.69 -35.32 1.47
CA ALA A 553 -26.80 -34.42 1.76
C ALA A 553 -27.52 -33.99 0.45
N PRO A 554 -28.86 -33.87 0.44
CA PRO A 554 -29.60 -33.48 -0.76
C PRO A 554 -29.62 -31.96 -0.97
N VAL A 555 -29.48 -31.58 -2.24
CA VAL A 555 -29.57 -30.20 -2.76
C VAL A 555 -31.04 -29.80 -2.91
N PRO A 556 -31.50 -28.63 -2.41
CA PRO A 556 -32.87 -28.15 -2.60
C PRO A 556 -33.16 -27.64 -4.02
N GLY A 557 -34.35 -28.00 -4.51
CA GLY A 557 -34.80 -27.92 -5.91
C GLY A 557 -35.19 -26.56 -6.46
N ALA A 558 -35.20 -26.51 -7.80
CA ALA A 558 -35.97 -25.59 -8.63
C ALA A 558 -37.41 -26.14 -8.84
N PRO A 559 -38.42 -25.29 -9.13
CA PRO A 559 -39.83 -25.68 -9.04
C PRO A 559 -40.35 -26.40 -10.29
N ALA A 560 -41.20 -27.42 -10.08
CA ALA A 560 -41.93 -28.12 -11.13
C ALA A 560 -43.45 -27.94 -11.00
N VAL A 561 -44.08 -28.02 -12.17
CA VAL A 561 -45.47 -27.73 -12.58
C VAL A 561 -46.49 -28.70 -11.95
N PRO A 562 -47.77 -28.31 -11.76
CA PRO A 562 -48.77 -29.11 -11.02
C PRO A 562 -49.53 -30.10 -11.91
N GLY A 563 -49.74 -31.33 -11.42
CA GLY A 563 -50.83 -32.20 -11.90
C GLY A 563 -50.64 -33.71 -11.74
N ALA A 564 -50.92 -34.27 -10.56
CA ALA A 564 -51.50 -35.62 -10.36
C ALA A 564 -51.79 -35.87 -8.87
N PRO A 565 -52.92 -36.52 -8.50
CA PRO A 565 -53.34 -36.69 -7.11
C PRO A 565 -52.63 -37.86 -6.41
N ALA A 566 -52.22 -37.65 -5.16
CA ALA A 566 -51.59 -38.64 -4.29
C ALA A 566 -52.61 -39.44 -3.46
N ALA A 567 -52.35 -40.74 -3.29
CA ALA A 567 -53.02 -41.63 -2.35
C ALA A 567 -52.46 -41.47 -0.92
N PRO A 568 -53.23 -41.78 0.14
CA PRO A 568 -52.84 -41.49 1.52
C PRO A 568 -52.02 -42.63 2.14
N VAL A 569 -51.01 -42.28 2.94
CA VAL A 569 -50.34 -43.21 3.87
C VAL A 569 -50.28 -42.58 5.27
N PRO A 570 -50.48 -43.37 6.35
CA PRO A 570 -50.85 -42.89 7.68
C PRO A 570 -49.66 -42.43 8.54
N GLY A 571 -49.98 -41.57 9.52
CA GLY A 571 -49.03 -40.87 10.38
C GLY A 571 -48.35 -41.71 11.46
N ALA A 572 -47.29 -41.11 12.01
CA ALA A 572 -46.62 -41.51 13.23
C ALA A 572 -46.46 -40.29 14.17
N PRO A 573 -46.47 -40.48 15.51
CA PRO A 573 -46.77 -39.44 16.48
C PRO A 573 -45.55 -38.63 16.94
N ALA A 574 -45.84 -37.40 17.39
CA ALA A 574 -44.87 -36.43 17.90
C ALA A 574 -44.36 -36.77 19.31
N ALA A 575 -43.06 -36.52 19.56
CA ALA A 575 -42.44 -36.56 20.88
C ALA A 575 -42.46 -35.17 21.55
N PRO A 576 -42.56 -35.10 22.90
CA PRO A 576 -42.83 -33.87 23.64
C PRO A 576 -41.57 -33.05 23.99
N VAL A 577 -41.77 -31.72 24.08
CA VAL A 577 -40.79 -30.71 24.50
C VAL A 577 -40.81 -30.55 26.03
N PRO A 578 -39.66 -30.56 26.74
CA PRO A 578 -39.60 -30.18 28.15
C PRO A 578 -39.47 -28.66 28.34
N GLY A 579 -40.30 -28.12 29.26
CA GLY A 579 -40.47 -26.70 29.53
C GLY A 579 -39.44 -26.07 30.48
N ALA A 580 -39.47 -24.73 30.48
CA ALA A 580 -38.75 -23.84 31.38
C ALA A 580 -39.54 -23.59 32.69
N PRO A 581 -38.88 -23.36 33.84
CA PRO A 581 -39.55 -22.91 35.05
C PRO A 581 -39.60 -21.38 35.17
N ALA A 582 -40.77 -20.89 35.60
CA ALA A 582 -41.07 -19.50 35.90
C ALA A 582 -40.52 -19.06 37.27
N VAL A 583 -40.22 -17.75 37.39
CA VAL A 583 -39.92 -17.07 38.66
C VAL A 583 -41.06 -16.08 38.95
N PRO A 584 -41.61 -16.02 40.18
CA PRO A 584 -42.61 -15.04 40.57
C PRO A 584 -41.94 -13.76 41.10
N ALA A 585 -42.55 -12.61 40.77
CA ALA A 585 -42.21 -11.29 41.32
C ALA A 585 -43.15 -10.92 42.49
N PRO A 586 -42.72 -10.06 43.43
CA PRO A 586 -43.62 -9.16 44.14
C PRO A 586 -44.02 -7.95 43.29
#